data_AF-A0A1C7E5F0-F1
#
_entry.id   AF-A0A1C7E5F0-F1
#
_cell.length_a   1.000
_cell.length_b   1.000
_cell.length_c   1.000
_cell.angle_alpha   90.00
_cell.angle_beta   90.00
_cell.angle_gamma   90.00
#
_symmetry.space_group_name_H-M   'P 1'
#
loop_
_entity.id
_entity.type
_entity.pdbx_description
1 polymer ?
#
loop_
_entity_poly.entity_id
_entity_poly.type
_entity_poly.pdbx_seq_one_letter_code
_entity_poly.pdbx_strand_id
1 'polypeptide(L)' 'MKTVKPMYLFFDYLYESLEQIGEETLSEWSHKETPILKFCVIDIEDQDEKELSTQWAWIHDNEIDAFREMKEENSY' A
#
# COMPACT_ATOMS: atom_id res chain seq x y z
N MET A 1 8.71 3.19 14.57
CA MET A 1 9.48 3.76 13.43
C MET A 1 8.76 3.36 12.17
N LYS A 2 8.45 4.33 11.31
CA LYS A 2 7.70 4.17 10.07
C LYS A 2 8.64 4.06 8.87
N THR A 3 8.16 3.43 7.81
CA THR A 3 8.82 3.34 6.50
C THR A 3 7.83 3.59 5.37
N VAL A 4 8.33 3.89 4.17
CA VAL A 4 7.51 3.99 2.96
C VAL A 4 7.66 2.72 2.15
N LYS A 5 6.53 2.07 1.82
CA LYS A 5 6.47 0.90 0.96
C LYS A 5 5.55 1.17 -0.24
N PRO A 6 6.05 1.03 -1.49
CA PRO A 6 5.19 1.07 -2.66
C PRO A 6 4.34 -0.21 -2.74
N MET A 7 3.03 -0.07 -2.89
CA MET A 7 2.07 -1.19 -2.95
C MET A 7 0.93 -0.87 -3.92
N TYR A 8 0.29 -1.90 -4.45
CA TYR A 8 -0.90 -1.81 -5.29
C TYR A 8 -2.15 -1.83 -4.41
N LEU A 9 -2.90 -0.73 -4.43
CA LEU A 9 -4.21 -0.64 -3.81
C LEU A 9 -5.25 -1.31 -4.72
N PHE A 10 -5.97 -2.27 -4.15
CA PHE A 10 -7.13 -2.89 -4.78
C PHE A 10 -8.20 -3.14 -3.70
N PHE A 11 -9.33 -2.47 -3.86
CA PHE A 11 -10.37 -2.29 -2.84
C PHE A 11 -9.77 -1.80 -1.51
N ASP A 12 -10.03 -2.53 -0.43
CA ASP A 12 -9.61 -2.18 0.92
C ASP A 12 -8.24 -2.77 1.30
N TYR A 13 -7.51 -3.34 0.32
CA TYR A 13 -6.26 -4.05 0.53
C TYR A 13 -5.12 -3.51 -0.33
N LEU A 14 -3.91 -3.59 0.21
CA LEU A 14 -2.66 -3.20 -0.38
C LEU A 14 -1.82 -4.46 -0.63
N TYR A 15 -1.31 -4.61 -1.84
CA TYR A 15 -0.54 -5.76 -2.27
C TYR A 15 0.84 -5.32 -2.75
N GLU A 16 1.90 -6.04 -2.40
CA GLU A 16 3.25 -5.76 -2.88
C GLU A 16 3.35 -5.96 -4.41
N SER A 17 2.56 -6.88 -4.98
CA SER A 17 2.51 -7.10 -6.42
C SER A 17 1.12 -7.48 -6.92
N LEU A 18 0.87 -7.33 -8.23
CA LEU A 18 -0.42 -7.66 -8.84
C LEU A 18 -0.74 -9.16 -8.75
N GLU A 19 0.28 -10.01 -8.81
CA GLU A 19 0.14 -11.47 -8.72
C GLU A 19 -0.45 -11.92 -7.38
N GLN A 20 -0.30 -11.11 -6.33
CA GLN A 20 -0.81 -11.42 -4.99
C GLN A 20 -2.32 -11.20 -4.85
N ILE A 21 -2.92 -10.34 -5.68
CA ILE A 21 -4.38 -10.10 -5.69
C ILE A 21 -5.14 -11.38 -6.09
N GLY A 22 -4.44 -12.30 -6.78
CA GLY A 22 -4.99 -13.54 -7.33
C GLY A 22 -5.64 -13.31 -8.69
N GLU A 23 -5.34 -14.21 -9.64
CA GLU A 23 -5.85 -14.09 -11.02
C GLU A 23 -7.38 -14.16 -11.08
N GLU A 24 -8.00 -15.01 -10.25
CA GLU A 24 -9.46 -15.13 -10.17
C GLU A 24 -10.09 -13.82 -9.70
N THR A 25 -9.60 -13.26 -8.59
CA THR A 25 -10.08 -11.97 -8.05
C THR A 25 -9.88 -10.83 -9.03
N LEU A 26 -8.71 -10.73 -9.65
CA LEU A 26 -8.44 -9.70 -10.66
C LEU A 26 -9.37 -9.84 -11.85
N SER A 27 -9.56 -11.05 -12.37
CA SER A 27 -10.47 -11.29 -13.49
C SER A 27 -11.91 -10.91 -13.13
N GLU A 28 -12.39 -11.37 -11.97
CA GLU A 28 -13.75 -11.12 -11.50
C GLU A 28 -14.02 -9.64 -11.22
N TRP A 29 -13.05 -8.88 -10.70
CA TRP A 29 -13.27 -7.52 -10.21
C TRP A 29 -12.61 -6.42 -11.04
N SER A 30 -11.82 -6.76 -12.07
CA SER A 30 -11.14 -5.79 -12.97
C SER A 30 -12.09 -4.78 -13.64
N HIS A 31 -13.36 -5.15 -13.81
CA HIS A 31 -14.37 -4.25 -14.39
C HIS A 31 -14.92 -3.22 -13.39
N LYS A 32 -14.65 -3.38 -12.10
CA LYS A 32 -15.10 -2.49 -11.02
C LYS A 32 -14.01 -1.53 -10.58
N GLU A 33 -12.79 -2.02 -10.46
CA GLU A 33 -11.64 -1.23 -10.07
C GLU A 33 -10.38 -1.75 -10.76
N THR A 34 -9.43 -0.86 -10.98
CA THR A 34 -8.09 -1.22 -11.48
C THR A 34 -7.09 -0.99 -10.35
N PRO A 35 -6.22 -1.95 -10.03
CA PRO A 35 -5.20 -1.76 -9.01
C PRO A 35 -4.34 -0.53 -9.30
N ILE A 36 -4.10 0.30 -8.29
CA ILE A 36 -3.33 1.54 -8.44
C ILE A 36 -2.09 1.49 -7.55
N LEU A 37 -0.92 1.80 -8.11
CA LEU A 37 0.28 1.96 -7.31
C LEU A 37 0.13 3.15 -6.36
N LYS A 38 0.35 2.90 -5.06
CA LYS A 38 0.35 3.87 -3.99
C LYS A 38 1.63 3.77 -3.18
N PHE A 39 1.96 4.85 -2.50
CA PHE A 39 3.09 4.93 -1.58
C PHE A 39 2.55 4.95 -0.17
N CYS A 40 2.78 3.86 0.56
CA CYS A 40 2.16 3.60 1.84
C CYS A 40 3.15 3.85 2.97
N VAL A 41 2.80 4.68 3.95
CA VAL A 41 3.56 4.83 5.18
C VAL A 41 3.04 3.80 6.18
N ILE A 42 3.91 2.87 6.57
CA ILE A 42 3.61 1.71 7.40
C ILE A 42 4.59 1.59 8.56
N ASP A 43 4.26 0.79 9.58
CA ASP A 43 5.23 0.44 10.62
C ASP A 43 6.35 -0.43 10.05
N ILE A 44 7.57 -0.24 10.57
CA ILE A 44 8.73 -1.02 10.12
C ILE A 44 8.57 -2.52 10.39
N GLU A 45 7.74 -2.91 11.35
CA GLU A 45 7.40 -4.30 11.66
C GLU A 45 6.63 -4.96 10.49
N ASP A 46 5.89 -4.16 9.72
CA ASP A 46 5.07 -4.62 8.57
C ASP A 46 5.81 -4.50 7.23
N GLN A 47 7.10 -4.10 7.24
CA GLN A 47 7.91 -3.90 6.03
C GLN A 47 7.87 -5.10 5.08
N ASP A 48 7.95 -6.31 5.64
CA ASP A 48 8.06 -7.56 4.90
C ASP A 48 6.69 -8.19 4.61
N GLU A 49 5.60 -7.55 5.07
CA GLU A 49 4.23 -7.99 4.78
C GLU A 49 3.90 -7.78 3.31
N LYS A 50 3.32 -8.82 2.72
CA LYS A 50 2.99 -8.87 1.29
C LYS A 50 1.61 -8.31 1.00
N GLU A 51 0.72 -8.44 1.97
CA GLU A 51 -0.64 -7.95 1.92
C GLU A 51 -0.90 -7.16 3.20
N LEU A 52 -1.46 -5.97 3.07
CA LEU A 52 -1.84 -5.12 4.20
C LEU A 52 -3.25 -4.60 4.00
N SER A 53 -4.02 -4.53 5.07
CA SER A 53 -5.28 -3.79 5.03
C SER A 53 -4.97 -2.29 5.03
N THR A 54 -5.72 -1.54 4.22
CA THR A 54 -5.62 -0.06 4.13
C THR A 54 -5.83 0.65 5.47
N GLN A 55 -6.45 0.00 6.45
CA GLN A 55 -6.66 0.55 7.80
C GLN A 55 -5.35 0.71 8.59
N TRP A 56 -4.29 0.01 8.20
CA TRP A 56 -2.99 0.00 8.88
C TRP A 56 -1.94 0.85 8.16
N ALA A 57 -2.30 1.52 7.07
CA ALA A 57 -1.38 2.28 6.24
C ALA A 57 -1.91 3.68 5.97
N TRP A 58 -1.02 4.67 5.98
CA TRP A 58 -1.32 5.97 5.36
C TRP A 58 -0.95 5.91 3.88
N ILE A 59 -1.88 6.29 3.01
CA ILE A 59 -1.80 6.01 1.58
C ILE A 59 -1.66 7.31 0.81
N HIS A 60 -0.62 7.42 -0.02
CA HIS A 60 -0.37 8.57 -0.87
C HIS A 60 -0.29 8.20 -2.34
N ASP A 61 -0.65 9.17 -3.18
CA ASP A 61 -0.55 9.05 -4.64
C ASP A 61 0.88 9.25 -5.16
N ASN A 62 1.77 9.82 -4.35
CA ASN A 62 3.15 10.09 -4.74
C ASN A 62 4.14 9.84 -3.60
N GLU A 63 5.36 9.49 -4.01
CA GLU A 63 6.47 9.11 -3.14
C GLU A 63 6.94 10.27 -2.25
N ILE A 64 6.90 11.51 -2.75
CA ILE A 64 7.41 12.69 -2.04
C ILE A 64 6.55 12.99 -0.80
N ASP A 65 5.23 12.95 -0.95
CA ASP A 65 4.31 13.17 0.16
C ASP A 65 4.42 12.07 1.22
N ALA A 66 4.52 10.80 0.81
CA ALA A 66 4.73 9.69 1.73
C ALA A 66 6.03 9.82 2.52
N PHE A 67 7.13 10.20 1.86
CA PHE A 67 8.40 10.42 2.57
C PHE A 67 8.38 11.64 3.51
N ARG A 68 7.61 12.68 3.18
CA ARG A 68 7.42 13.82 4.09
C ARG A 68 6.70 13.35 5.36
N GLU A 69 5.58 12.64 5.21
CA GLU A 69 4.81 12.14 6.36
C GLU A 69 5.61 11.13 7.19
N MET A 70 6.30 10.17 6.56
CA MET A 70 7.19 9.23 7.27
C MET A 70 8.25 9.96 8.11
N LYS A 71 8.82 11.06 7.61
CA LYS A 71 9.79 11.86 8.38
C LYS A 71 9.15 12.59 9.55
N GLU A 72 7.97 13.15 9.34
CA GLU A 72 7.19 13.82 10.40
C GLU A 72 6.90 12.83 11.52
N GLU A 73 6.36 11.65 11.20
CA GLU A 73 6.03 10.59 12.16
C GLU A 73 7.24 10.02 12.90
N ASN A 74 8.39 9.90 12.24
CA ASN A 74 9.63 9.44 12.88
C ASN A 74 10.35 10.51 13.71
N SER A 75 9.92 11.77 13.64
CA SER A 75 10.52 12.89 14.40
C SER A 75 9.87 13.09 15.77
N TYR A 76 8.78 12.36 16.05
CA TYR A 76 8.09 12.31 17.35
C TYR A 76 8.53 11.08 18.16
#